data_AF-A0A9D8KWP2-F1
#
_entry.id   AF-A0A9D8KWP2-F1
#
_cell.length_a   1.000
_cell.length_b   1.000
_cell.length_c   1.000
_cell.angle_alpha   90.00
_cell.angle_beta   90.00
_cell.angle_gamma   90.00
#
_symmetry.space_group_name_H-M   'P 1'
#
loop_
_entity.id
_entity.type
_entity.pdbx_description
1 polymer ?
#
loop_
_entity_poly.entity_id
_entity_poly.type
_entity_poly.pdbx_seq_one_letter_code
_entity_poly.pdbx_strand_id
1 'polypeptide(L)'
;MPLNHRSPDAFLAYVARRDPDQPEFLQAVKEVTLSLWPFLQQHPQYARHGLLERLVEPERVIQFRVAWADDSGRTHVNRAFRVQHSAAIGPFKGGMRFHPSVNLSILKFLAFEQTFKNALTTLPMGGG
;
A
#
# COMPACT_ATOMS: atom_id res chain seq x y z
N MET A 1 14.36 -4.07 -22.55
CA MET A 1 12.89 -4.14 -22.74
C MET A 1 12.31 -2.85 -22.19
N PRO A 2 11.35 -2.23 -22.89
CA PRO A 2 10.67 -1.03 -22.39
C PRO A 2 9.80 -1.36 -21.17
N LEU A 3 9.47 -0.33 -20.38
CA LEU A 3 8.45 -0.43 -19.34
C LEU A 3 7.13 -0.95 -19.94
N ASN A 4 6.42 -1.82 -19.21
CA ASN A 4 5.09 -2.30 -19.61
C ASN A 4 4.11 -1.12 -19.83
N HIS A 5 4.32 -0.02 -19.12
CA HIS A 5 3.58 1.22 -19.24
C HIS A 5 4.44 2.31 -19.88
N ARG A 6 3.93 2.91 -20.96
CA ARG A 6 4.67 3.90 -21.78
C ARG A 6 4.89 5.25 -21.09
N SER A 7 4.14 5.54 -20.02
CA SER A 7 4.19 6.79 -19.26
C SER A 7 3.75 6.56 -17.81
N PRO A 8 4.10 7.45 -16.87
CA PRO A 8 3.62 7.34 -15.49
C PRO A 8 2.09 7.43 -15.44
N ASP A 9 1.47 8.28 -16.26
CA ASP A 9 0.01 8.41 -16.32
C ASP A 9 -0.67 7.12 -16.77
N ALA A 10 -0.08 6.39 -17.72
CA ALA A 10 -0.62 5.10 -18.16
C ALA A 10 -0.54 4.04 -17.06
N PHE A 11 0.50 4.08 -16.22
CA PHE A 11 0.61 3.22 -15.04
C PHE A 11 -0.41 3.61 -13.97
N LEU A 12 -0.53 4.89 -13.65
CA LEU A 12 -1.47 5.39 -12.66
C LEU A 12 -2.93 5.13 -13.05
N ALA A 13 -3.26 5.26 -14.34
CA ALA A 13 -4.57 4.89 -14.86
C ALA A 13 -4.85 3.39 -14.73
N TYR A 14 -3.83 2.53 -14.84
CA TYR A 14 -3.97 1.10 -14.58
C TYR A 14 -4.28 0.83 -13.10
N VAL A 15 -3.57 1.46 -12.16
CA VAL A 15 -3.83 1.31 -10.72
C VAL A 15 -5.23 1.83 -10.35
N ALA A 16 -5.61 3.00 -10.87
CA ALA A 16 -6.90 3.64 -10.59
C ALA A 16 -8.10 2.83 -11.10
N ARG A 17 -7.97 2.04 -12.18
CA ARG A 17 -9.05 1.17 -12.65
C ARG A 17 -9.41 0.06 -11.67
N ARG A 18 -8.44 -0.41 -10.89
CA ARG A 18 -8.65 -1.50 -9.92
C ARG A 18 -9.21 -0.98 -8.60
N ASP A 19 -8.73 0.17 -8.14
CA ASP A 19 -9.03 0.74 -6.84
C ASP A 19 -9.56 2.19 -6.95
N PRO A 20 -10.64 2.46 -7.72
CA PRO A 20 -11.07 3.83 -8.04
C PRO A 20 -11.51 4.63 -6.81
N ASP A 21 -12.03 3.96 -5.79
CA ASP A 21 -12.57 4.57 -4.57
C ASP A 21 -11.52 4.73 -3.45
N GLN A 22 -10.23 4.68 -3.79
CA GLN A 22 -9.14 4.76 -2.81
C GLN A 22 -8.22 5.98 -3.04
N PRO A 23 -8.74 7.21 -2.86
CA PRO A 23 -8.03 8.43 -3.24
C PRO A 23 -6.72 8.63 -2.47
N GLU A 24 -6.67 8.33 -1.17
CA GLU A 24 -5.45 8.45 -0.37
C GLU A 24 -4.37 7.48 -0.87
N PHE A 25 -4.74 6.24 -1.19
CA PHE A 25 -3.81 5.26 -1.74
C PHE A 25 -3.31 5.66 -3.13
N LEU A 26 -4.21 6.07 -4.03
CA LEU A 26 -3.85 6.49 -5.38
C LEU A 26 -2.94 7.73 -5.37
N GLN A 27 -3.14 8.66 -4.45
CA GLN A 27 -2.28 9.83 -4.28
C GLN A 27 -0.84 9.43 -3.90
N ALA A 28 -0.67 8.52 -2.93
CA ALA A 28 0.66 8.06 -2.53
C ALA A 28 1.37 7.29 -3.65
N VAL A 29 0.64 6.41 -4.35
CA VAL A 29 1.18 5.71 -5.54
C VAL A 29 1.62 6.72 -6.61
N LYS A 30 0.85 7.78 -6.84
CA LYS A 30 1.21 8.86 -7.77
C LYS A 30 2.51 9.55 -7.39
N GLU A 31 2.65 9.98 -6.15
CA GLU A 31 3.84 10.70 -5.67
C GLU A 31 5.10 9.84 -5.80
N VAL A 32 5.05 8.58 -5.35
CA VAL A 32 6.17 7.65 -5.48
C VAL A 32 6.45 7.31 -6.94
N THR A 33 5.43 7.05 -7.76
CA THR A 33 5.63 6.72 -9.19
C THR A 33 6.32 7.86 -9.92
N LEU A 34 5.87 9.10 -9.73
CA LEU A 34 6.43 10.27 -10.42
C LEU A 34 7.88 10.53 -10.02
N SER A 35 8.22 10.32 -8.75
CA SER A 35 9.61 10.46 -8.28
C SER A 35 10.54 9.35 -8.80
N LEU A 36 10.04 8.12 -8.92
CA LEU A 36 10.83 6.98 -9.41
C LEU A 36 10.91 6.89 -10.94
N TRP A 37 10.01 7.53 -11.68
CA TRP A 37 9.92 7.35 -13.13
C TRP A 37 11.22 7.64 -13.89
N PRO A 38 11.95 8.75 -13.63
CA PRO A 38 13.22 9.02 -14.31
C PRO A 38 14.28 7.94 -14.05
N PHE A 39 14.34 7.41 -12.82
CA PHE A 39 15.23 6.31 -12.45
C PHE A 39 14.86 5.03 -13.22
N LEU A 40 13.58 4.70 -13.30
CA LEU A 40 13.09 3.51 -14.02
C LEU A 40 13.37 3.58 -15.52
N GLN A 41 13.32 4.77 -16.13
CA GLN A 41 13.68 4.96 -17.53
C GLN A 41 15.18 4.69 -17.79
N GLN A 42 16.05 5.04 -16.84
CA GLN A 42 17.50 4.78 -16.92
C GLN A 42 17.85 3.33 -16.58
N HIS A 43 16.97 2.63 -15.87
CA HIS A 43 17.19 1.26 -15.37
C HIS A 43 16.07 0.29 -15.80
N PRO A 44 15.99 -0.04 -17.11
CA PRO A 44 14.91 -0.86 -17.68
C PRO A 44 14.85 -2.29 -17.13
N GLN A 45 15.87 -2.77 -16.42
CA GLN A 45 15.81 -4.06 -15.74
C GLN A 45 14.70 -4.12 -14.68
N TYR A 46 14.34 -3.00 -14.07
CA TYR A 46 13.25 -2.92 -13.09
C TYR A 46 11.86 -2.99 -13.72
N ALA A 47 11.74 -2.89 -15.06
CA ALA A 47 10.49 -3.16 -15.77
C ALA A 47 10.15 -4.66 -15.84
N ARG A 48 11.13 -5.53 -15.57
CA ARG A 48 10.97 -6.98 -15.75
C ARG A 48 10.08 -7.58 -14.67
N HIS A 49 9.39 -8.66 -15.03
CA HIS A 49 8.56 -9.44 -14.12
C HIS A 49 7.47 -8.62 -13.40
N GLY A 50 7.00 -7.53 -14.02
CA GLY A 50 5.94 -6.68 -13.47
C GLY A 50 6.27 -6.16 -12.06
N LEU A 51 7.50 -5.67 -11.85
CA LEU A 51 7.94 -5.22 -10.52
C LEU A 51 7.05 -4.10 -9.97
N LEU A 52 6.71 -3.10 -10.79
CA LEU A 52 5.91 -1.96 -10.35
C LEU A 52 4.47 -2.38 -10.05
N GLU A 53 3.91 -3.24 -10.90
CA GLU A 53 2.57 -3.80 -10.76
C GLU A 53 2.45 -4.62 -9.47
N ARG A 54 3.50 -5.38 -9.11
CA ARG A 54 3.59 -6.08 -7.82
C ARG A 54 3.81 -5.13 -6.65
N LEU A 55 4.60 -4.07 -6.83
CA LEU A 55 4.90 -3.11 -5.77
C LEU A 55 3.68 -2.29 -5.35
N VAL A 56 2.75 -2.00 -6.25
CA VAL A 56 1.49 -1.28 -5.93
C VAL A 56 0.36 -2.22 -5.50
N GLU A 57 0.61 -3.53 -5.41
CA GLU A 57 -0.37 -4.48 -4.89
C GLU A 57 0.09 -5.03 -3.55
N PRO A 58 -0.67 -4.80 -2.45
CA PRO A 58 -0.32 -5.41 -1.17
C PRO A 58 -0.29 -6.93 -1.29
N GLU A 59 0.72 -7.57 -0.70
CA GLU A 59 0.79 -9.04 -0.65
C GLU A 59 -0.45 -9.66 0.01
N ARG A 60 -1.04 -8.98 1.00
CA ARG A 60 -2.30 -9.41 1.63
C ARG A 60 -3.06 -8.25 2.27
N VAL A 61 -4.39 -8.28 2.11
CA VAL A 61 -5.32 -7.44 2.89
C VAL A 61 -6.24 -8.35 3.69
N ILE A 62 -6.30 -8.13 5.01
CA ILE A 62 -7.20 -8.84 5.92
C ILE A 62 -8.23 -7.83 6.40
N GLN A 63 -9.52 -8.14 6.23
CA GLN A 63 -10.63 -7.36 6.76
C GLN A 63 -11.46 -8.27 7.68
N PHE A 64 -11.77 -7.80 8.89
CA PHE A 64 -12.50 -8.61 9.86
C PHE A 64 -13.39 -7.77 10.77
N ARG A 65 -14.36 -8.44 11.37
CA ARG A 65 -15.30 -7.86 12.34
C ARG A 65 -14.68 -7.88 13.73
N VAL A 66 -14.83 -6.79 14.47
CA VAL A 66 -14.51 -6.69 15.91
C VAL A 66 -15.82 -6.39 16.64
N ALA A 67 -16.32 -7.36 17.41
CA ALA A 67 -17.50 -7.20 18.24
C ALA A 67 -17.07 -7.10 19.71
N TRP A 68 -17.60 -6.14 20.44
CA TRP A 68 -17.24 -5.86 21.84
C TRP A 68 -18.45 -5.30 22.60
N ALA A 69 -18.43 -5.36 23.93
CA ALA A 69 -19.46 -4.78 24.78
C ALA A 69 -18.87 -3.61 25.58
N ASP A 70 -19.62 -2.52 25.71
CA ASP A 70 -19.24 -1.38 26.55
C ASP A 70 -19.59 -1.60 28.03
N ASP A 71 -19.23 -0.63 28.88
CA ASP A 71 -19.47 -0.68 30.33
C ASP A 71 -20.97 -0.68 30.70
N SER A 72 -21.86 -0.31 29.77
CA SER A 72 -23.32 -0.40 29.93
C SER A 72 -23.92 -1.73 29.45
N GLY A 73 -23.08 -2.66 29.00
CA GLY A 73 -23.49 -3.94 28.44
C GLY A 73 -24.02 -3.86 27.01
N ARG A 74 -23.90 -2.71 26.32
CA ARG A 74 -24.34 -2.56 24.94
C ARG A 74 -23.29 -3.13 23.99
N THR A 75 -23.75 -3.91 23.01
CA THR A 75 -22.87 -4.49 21.99
C THR A 75 -22.57 -3.50 20.88
N HIS A 76 -21.30 -3.40 20.51
CA HIS A 76 -20.76 -2.60 19.42
C HIS A 76 -20.08 -3.50 18.40
N VAL A 77 -20.09 -3.06 17.15
CA VAL A 77 -19.42 -3.77 16.05
C VAL A 77 -18.63 -2.76 15.21
N ASN A 78 -17.33 -3.00 15.09
CA ASN A 78 -16.43 -2.22 14.25
C ASN A 78 -15.79 -3.10 13.18
N ARG A 79 -15.34 -2.47 12.11
CA ARG A 79 -14.53 -3.10 11.07
C ARG A 79 -13.06 -2.82 11.36
N ALA A 80 -12.24 -3.86 11.27
CA ALA A 80 -10.79 -3.76 11.39
C ALA A 80 -10.12 -4.28 10.12
N PHE A 81 -8.88 -3.83 9.91
CA PHE A 81 -8.08 -4.20 8.77
C PHE A 81 -6.63 -4.44 9.17
N ARG A 82 -5.95 -5.31 8.42
CA ARG A 82 -4.49 -5.40 8.39
C ARG A 82 -4.02 -5.49 6.95
N VAL A 83 -3.24 -4.50 6.51
CA VAL A 83 -2.61 -4.50 5.19
C VAL A 83 -1.18 -4.96 5.38
N GLN A 84 -0.83 -6.09 4.80
CA GLN A 84 0.53 -6.61 4.74
C GLN A 84 1.05 -6.28 3.34
N HIS A 85 1.77 -5.16 3.24
CA HIS A 85 2.08 -4.58 1.93
C HIS A 85 3.22 -5.31 1.24
N SER A 86 4.40 -5.37 1.86
CA SER A 86 5.55 -6.07 1.28
C SER A 86 6.46 -6.65 2.36
N ALA A 87 6.86 -7.91 2.19
CA ALA A 87 7.82 -8.61 3.05
C ALA A 87 9.21 -8.75 2.39
N ALA A 88 9.48 -8.03 1.30
CA ALA A 88 10.67 -8.23 0.45
C ALA A 88 12.02 -8.14 1.19
N ILE A 89 12.09 -7.37 2.27
CA ILE A 89 13.31 -7.17 3.07
C ILE A 89 13.17 -7.62 4.53
N GLY A 90 12.07 -8.29 4.89
CA GLY A 90 11.82 -8.76 6.27
C GLY A 90 10.34 -8.80 6.64
N PRO A 91 10.02 -9.14 7.90
CA PRO A 91 8.63 -9.26 8.36
C PRO A 91 7.84 -7.95 8.22
N PHE A 92 6.53 -8.05 7.95
CA PHE A 92 5.65 -6.88 7.85
C PHE A 92 5.69 -6.04 9.13
N LYS A 93 6.03 -4.75 9.01
CA LYS A 93 6.12 -3.84 10.15
C LYS A 93 5.38 -2.53 9.91
N GLY A 94 4.43 -2.24 10.79
CA GLY A 94 3.65 -1.01 10.80
C GLY A 94 2.78 -0.91 12.04
N GLY A 95 2.30 0.30 12.33
CA GLY A 95 1.47 0.60 13.49
C GLY A 95 0.03 0.09 13.37
N MET A 96 -0.77 0.39 14.40
CA MET A 96 -2.23 0.23 14.38
C MET A 96 -2.85 1.62 14.56
N ARG A 97 -3.98 1.87 13.90
CA ARG A 97 -4.70 3.14 14.02
C ARG A 97 -6.16 2.87 14.38
N PHE A 98 -6.56 3.36 15.55
CA PHE A 98 -7.96 3.38 15.99
C PHE A 98 -8.49 4.80 15.84
N HIS A 99 -9.25 5.05 14.79
CA HIS A 99 -9.88 6.33 14.55
C HIS A 99 -11.13 6.13 13.68
N PRO A 100 -12.24 6.85 13.91
CA PRO A 100 -13.49 6.68 13.16
C PRO A 100 -13.35 6.91 11.65
N SER A 101 -12.35 7.68 11.20
CA SER A 101 -12.10 7.90 9.78
C SER A 101 -11.38 6.74 9.07
N VAL A 102 -10.89 5.73 9.79
CA VAL A 102 -10.10 4.64 9.20
C VAL A 102 -10.93 3.85 8.20
N ASN A 103 -10.41 3.74 6.98
CA ASN A 103 -10.94 2.91 5.91
C ASN A 103 -9.79 2.18 5.19
N LEU A 104 -10.11 1.33 4.21
CA LEU A 104 -9.11 0.55 3.48
C LEU A 104 -8.14 1.43 2.66
N SER A 105 -8.63 2.53 2.06
CA SER A 105 -7.81 3.46 1.30
C SER A 105 -6.69 4.05 2.15
N ILE A 106 -7.03 4.58 3.33
CA ILE A 106 -6.08 5.15 4.28
C ILE A 106 -5.06 4.10 4.73
N LEU A 107 -5.48 2.86 5.01
CA LEU A 107 -4.55 1.83 5.48
C LEU A 107 -3.64 1.28 4.38
N LYS A 108 -4.12 1.17 3.13
CA LYS A 108 -3.25 0.84 1.99
C LYS A 108 -2.23 1.94 1.74
N PHE A 109 -2.66 3.21 1.77
CA PHE A 109 -1.77 4.37 1.73
C PHE A 109 -0.66 4.26 2.78
N LEU A 110 -1.03 4.11 4.06
CA LEU A 110 -0.05 4.08 5.15
C LEU A 110 0.91 2.90 5.01
N ALA A 111 0.43 1.71 4.63
CA ALA A 111 1.26 0.52 4.49
C ALA A 111 2.21 0.59 3.27
N PHE A 112 1.78 1.23 2.17
CA PHE A 112 2.62 1.50 1.01
C PHE A 112 3.78 2.43 1.39
N GLU A 113 3.51 3.58 2.00
CA GLU A 113 4.53 4.50 2.53
C GLU A 113 5.46 3.83 3.56
N GLN A 114 4.88 3.01 4.44
CA GLN A 114 5.62 2.29 5.47
C GLN A 114 6.66 1.33 4.86
N THR A 115 6.42 0.80 3.66
CA THR A 115 7.37 -0.05 2.93
C THR A 115 8.66 0.72 2.61
N PHE A 116 8.54 1.93 2.04
CA PHE A 116 9.70 2.76 1.72
C PHE A 116 10.38 3.30 2.97
N LYS A 117 9.59 3.79 3.94
CA LYS A 117 10.13 4.27 5.22
C LYS A 117 10.97 3.19 5.92
N ASN A 118 10.49 1.96 5.98
CA ASN A 118 11.22 0.88 6.63
C ASN A 118 12.47 0.49 5.83
N ALA A 119 12.41 0.45 4.50
CA ALA A 119 13.57 0.18 3.65
C ALA A 119 14.72 1.18 3.89
N LEU A 120 14.40 2.46 4.15
CA LEU A 120 15.38 3.49 4.46
C LEU A 120 16.08 3.30 5.82
N THR A 121 15.55 2.46 6.72
CA THR A 121 16.15 2.24 8.04
C THR A 121 17.37 1.31 8.01
N THR A 122 17.62 0.61 6.90
CA THR A 122 18.64 -0.45 6.74
C THR A 122 18.44 -1.70 7.60
N LEU A 123 17.34 -1.76 8.37
CA LEU A 123 16.95 -2.93 9.16
C LEU A 123 16.07 -3.88 8.33
N PRO A 124 16.05 -5.19 8.65
CA PRO A 124 15.26 -6.18 7.92
C PRO A 124 13.77 -6.08 8.28
N MET A 125 13.08 -5.06 7.77
CA MET A 125 11.68 -4.75 8.06
C MET A 125 10.89 -4.49 6.79
N GLY A 126 9.87 -5.31 6.52
CA GLY A 126 8.89 -5.08 5.45
C GLY A 126 7.86 -4.00 5.83
N GLY A 127 6.92 -3.67 4.95
CA GLY A 127 5.87 -2.68 5.17
C GLY A 127 4.50 -3.29 5.46
N GLY A 128 3.74 -2.70 6.40
CA GLY A 128 2.38 -3.11 6.74
C GLY A 128 1.71 -2.19 7.74
#